data_AF-A0A942IE27-F1
#
_entry.id   AF-A0A942IE27-F1
#
_cell.length_a   1.000
_cell.length_b   1.000
_cell.length_c   1.000
_cell.angle_alpha   90.00
_cell.angle_beta   90.00
_cell.angle_gamma   90.00
#
_symmetry.space_group_name_H-M   'P 1'
#
loop_
_entity.id
_entity.type
_entity.pdbx_description
1 polymer ?
#
loop_
_entity_poly.entity_id
_entity_poly.type
_entity_poly.pdbx_seq_one_letter_code
_entity_poly.pdbx_strand_id
1 'polypeptide(L)'
;MKPTMTEILKSRQFLLDFVQVAFILTDIHSKILYANRYAEHLFGYTKEEMEGQRIRTFFFEEDLKYFLPNIVFLAIYKAGFEGDGLLRQKDGKGIFVHLSTASFKEGGETFLTFSFQEIQRLKRLEREKLELRHRASLGMMVEEIAHQVRNPIASIGGYAQRLMKTSVSSPKTEDYLNRILRETKRLAEMIRRMEELVKIPRPVFQREKFLDVVEKTLQSVSQEEKSRGISFNLEEGSLKGEEYFYIDRGLV
;
A
#
# COMPACT_ATOMS: atom_id res chain seq x y z
N MET A 1 -2.24 -12.18 50.26
CA MET A 1 -2.80 -11.55 49.06
C MET A 1 -2.12 -12.13 47.84
N LYS A 2 -2.85 -12.43 46.75
CA LYS A 2 -2.21 -12.70 45.46
C LYS A 2 -1.60 -11.38 44.95
N PRO A 3 -0.36 -11.36 44.44
CA PRO A 3 0.22 -10.15 43.88
C PRO A 3 -0.62 -9.69 42.69
N THR A 4 -0.80 -8.38 42.56
CA THR A 4 -1.42 -7.75 41.40
C THR A 4 -0.57 -8.02 40.15
N MET A 5 -1.16 -8.13 38.96
CA MET A 5 -0.49 -8.24 37.67
C MET A 5 0.56 -7.13 37.51
N THR A 6 0.28 -5.93 38.01
CA THR A 6 1.25 -4.83 38.05
C THR A 6 2.48 -5.18 38.92
N GLU A 7 2.29 -5.79 40.08
CA GLU A 7 3.36 -6.30 40.95
C GLU A 7 4.08 -7.54 40.35
N ILE A 8 3.36 -8.40 39.61
CA ILE A 8 3.93 -9.55 38.89
C ILE A 8 4.82 -9.05 37.75
N LEU A 9 4.36 -8.07 36.98
CA LEU A 9 5.13 -7.45 35.91
C LEU A 9 6.37 -6.74 36.45
N LYS A 10 6.28 -6.06 37.61
CA LYS A 10 7.46 -5.48 38.27
C LYS A 10 8.42 -6.53 38.82
N SER A 11 7.92 -7.58 39.48
CA SER A 11 8.76 -8.65 40.04
C SER A 11 9.35 -9.60 39.00
N ARG A 12 8.78 -9.64 37.78
CA ARG A 12 9.26 -10.42 36.63
C ARG A 12 9.71 -9.56 35.46
N GLN A 13 9.96 -8.27 35.70
CA GLN A 13 10.40 -7.28 34.69
C GLN A 13 11.60 -7.79 33.88
N PHE A 14 12.55 -8.44 34.57
CA PHE A 14 13.73 -9.04 33.96
C PHE A 14 13.39 -10.00 32.81
N LEU A 15 12.31 -10.80 32.89
CA LEU A 15 11.95 -11.72 31.81
C LEU A 15 11.49 -11.00 30.55
N LEU A 16 10.79 -9.88 30.70
CA LEU A 16 10.31 -9.06 29.59
C LEU A 16 11.44 -8.31 28.89
N ASP A 17 12.58 -8.10 29.57
CA ASP A 17 13.74 -7.43 29.00
C ASP A 17 14.52 -8.29 28.00
N PHE A 18 14.31 -9.62 27.99
CA PHE A 18 14.87 -10.53 26.98
C PHE A 18 13.98 -10.68 25.75
N VAL A 19 12.72 -10.24 25.83
CA VAL A 19 11.78 -10.35 24.73
C VAL A 19 12.11 -9.27 23.69
N GLN A 20 12.32 -9.69 22.43
CA GLN A 20 12.54 -8.78 21.29
C GLN A 20 11.24 -8.18 20.75
N VAL A 21 10.35 -7.80 21.68
CA VAL A 21 9.08 -7.15 21.41
C VAL A 21 8.96 -6.03 22.43
N ALA A 22 8.69 -4.82 21.95
CA ALA A 22 8.53 -3.67 22.83
C ALA A 22 7.20 -3.82 23.54
N PHE A 23 7.23 -3.92 24.86
CA PHE A 23 6.04 -4.08 25.69
C PHE A 23 5.85 -2.85 26.56
N ILE A 24 4.67 -2.24 26.47
CA ILE A 24 4.29 -1.05 27.21
C ILE A 24 2.96 -1.30 27.91
N LEU A 25 2.90 -0.99 29.20
CA LEU A 25 1.67 -0.98 30.00
C LEU A 25 1.24 0.46 30.23
N THR A 26 -0.05 0.74 30.07
CA THR A 26 -0.62 2.04 30.39
C THR A 26 -1.85 1.93 31.29
N ASP A 27 -2.20 3.04 31.95
CA ASP A 27 -3.54 3.21 32.51
C ASP A 27 -4.60 3.42 31.40
N ILE A 28 -5.87 3.54 31.80
CA ILE A 28 -6.99 3.81 30.89
C ILE A 28 -6.88 5.17 30.15
N HIS A 29 -6.07 6.10 30.66
CA HIS A 29 -5.80 7.41 30.04
C HIS A 29 -4.58 7.38 29.11
N SER A 30 -4.07 6.18 28.82
CA SER A 30 -2.89 5.92 28.00
C SER A 30 -1.60 6.52 28.56
N LYS A 31 -1.51 6.74 29.88
CA LYS A 31 -0.28 7.11 30.58
C LYS A 31 0.57 5.86 30.83
N ILE A 32 1.82 5.90 30.40
CA ILE A 32 2.76 4.78 30.49
C ILE A 32 3.12 4.53 31.95
N LEU A 33 2.86 3.31 32.40
CA LEU A 33 3.17 2.83 33.75
C LEU A 33 4.43 1.96 33.76
N TYR A 34 4.76 1.37 32.60
CA TYR A 34 5.89 0.49 32.43
C TYR A 34 6.26 0.40 30.95
N ALA A 35 7.56 0.33 30.67
CA ALA A 35 8.12 -0.07 29.38
C ALA A 35 9.29 -1.04 29.60
N ASN A 36 9.40 -2.09 28.78
CA ASN A 36 10.55 -2.99 28.83
C ASN A 36 11.76 -2.40 28.09
N ARG A 37 12.94 -3.01 28.29
CA ARG A 37 14.19 -2.58 27.63
C ARG A 37 14.11 -2.53 26.11
N TYR A 38 13.33 -3.43 25.50
CA TYR A 38 13.18 -3.43 24.05
C TYR A 38 12.36 -2.23 23.54
N ALA A 39 11.42 -1.71 24.33
CA ALA A 39 10.71 -0.47 23.99
C ALA A 39 11.66 0.74 23.95
N GLU A 40 12.63 0.80 24.87
CA GLU A 40 13.67 1.83 24.82
C GLU A 40 14.49 1.76 23.53
N HIS A 41 14.94 0.55 23.18
CA HIS A 41 15.68 0.30 21.95
C HIS A 41 14.85 0.65 20.69
N LEU A 42 13.57 0.27 20.67
CA LEU A 42 12.69 0.46 19.51
C LEU A 42 12.35 1.93 19.27
N PHE A 43 12.04 2.69 20.32
CA PHE A 43 11.58 4.08 20.19
C PHE A 43 12.68 5.13 20.44
N GLY A 44 13.82 4.73 21.01
CA GLY A 44 14.95 5.62 21.31
C GLY A 44 14.76 6.51 22.55
N TYR A 45 13.73 6.24 23.35
CA TYR A 45 13.51 6.90 24.64
C TYR A 45 14.08 6.03 25.76
N THR A 46 14.58 6.66 26.82
CA THR A 46 14.88 5.93 28.06
C THR A 46 13.59 5.59 28.80
N LYS A 47 13.61 4.56 29.64
CA LYS A 47 12.48 4.17 30.46
C LYS A 47 11.96 5.34 31.31
N GLU A 48 12.85 6.13 31.90
CA GLU A 48 12.52 7.30 32.71
C GLU A 48 11.85 8.42 31.89
N GLU A 49 12.18 8.53 30.61
CA GLU A 49 11.51 9.46 29.68
C GLU A 49 10.15 8.93 29.22
N MET A 50 9.96 7.61 29.16
CA MET A 50 8.70 6.99 28.75
C MET A 50 7.69 6.95 29.88
N GLU A 51 8.09 6.52 31.07
CA GLU A 51 7.19 6.37 32.21
C GLU A 51 6.58 7.73 32.62
N GLY A 52 5.26 7.73 32.79
CA GLY A 52 4.49 8.94 33.07
C GLY A 52 4.10 9.77 31.85
N GLN A 53 4.70 9.55 30.68
CA GLN A 53 4.25 10.13 29.41
C GLN A 53 3.04 9.39 28.86
N ARG A 54 2.43 9.94 27.80
CA ARG A 54 1.31 9.29 27.10
C ARG A 54 1.80 8.54 25.87
N ILE A 55 1.15 7.41 25.55
CA ILE A 55 1.48 6.57 24.37
C ILE A 55 1.49 7.36 23.05
N ARG A 56 0.72 8.46 22.97
CA ARG A 56 0.65 9.37 21.80
C ARG A 56 2.01 9.91 21.35
N THR A 57 3.01 9.93 22.24
CA THR A 57 4.37 10.39 21.91
C THR A 57 4.99 9.59 20.75
N PHE A 58 4.63 8.31 20.62
CA PHE A 58 5.13 7.41 19.59
C PHE A 58 4.35 7.48 18.27
N PHE A 59 3.34 8.34 18.15
CA PHE A 59 2.51 8.47 16.95
C PHE A 59 2.82 9.79 16.25
N PHE A 60 2.62 9.84 14.93
CA PHE A 60 2.66 11.10 14.18
C PHE A 60 1.39 11.93 14.44
N GLU A 61 1.43 13.24 14.17
CA GLU A 61 0.31 14.14 14.46
C GLU A 61 -0.95 13.74 13.70
N GLU A 62 -0.80 13.25 12.47
CA GLU A 62 -1.86 12.79 11.60
C GLU A 62 -2.59 11.57 12.17
N ASP A 63 -1.87 10.70 12.88
CA ASP A 63 -2.39 9.46 13.47
C ASP A 63 -3.21 9.70 14.75
N LEU A 64 -3.01 10.86 15.40
CA LEU A 64 -3.68 11.19 16.66
C LEU A 64 -5.18 11.42 16.50
N LYS A 65 -5.64 11.75 15.29
CA LYS A 65 -7.05 12.09 15.04
C LYS A 65 -7.95 10.87 14.96
N TYR A 66 -7.49 9.80 14.31
CA TYR A 66 -8.31 8.63 14.03
C TYR A 66 -7.63 7.32 14.43
N PHE A 67 -6.36 7.14 14.10
CA PHE A 67 -5.68 5.86 14.27
C PHE A 67 -5.55 5.48 15.75
N LEU A 68 -4.86 6.30 16.55
CA LEU A 68 -4.68 6.02 17.98
C LEU A 68 -6.01 5.95 18.76
N PRO A 69 -6.97 6.89 18.60
CA PRO A 69 -8.27 6.77 19.26
C PRO A 69 -9.01 5.48 18.92
N ASN A 70 -8.98 5.03 17.67
CA ASN A 70 -9.60 3.77 17.26
C ASN A 70 -8.91 2.55 17.89
N ILE A 71 -7.57 2.54 17.94
CA ILE A 71 -6.79 1.50 18.61
C ILE A 71 -7.22 1.38 20.08
N VAL A 72 -7.25 2.50 20.81
CA VAL A 72 -7.65 2.53 22.23
C VAL A 72 -9.11 2.12 22.40
N PHE A 73 -10.02 2.58 21.55
CA PHE A 73 -11.42 2.18 21.58
C PHE A 73 -11.58 0.66 21.41
N LEU A 74 -10.91 0.07 20.41
CA LEU A 74 -10.94 -1.37 20.15
C LEU A 74 -10.32 -2.17 21.31
N ALA A 75 -9.25 -1.66 21.91
CA ALA A 75 -8.63 -2.29 23.07
C ALA A 75 -9.57 -2.33 24.30
N ILE A 76 -10.32 -1.25 24.56
CA ILE A 76 -11.19 -1.13 25.73
C ILE A 76 -12.53 -1.84 25.53
N TYR A 77 -13.16 -1.66 24.35
CA TYR A 77 -14.56 -2.02 24.13
C TYR A 77 -14.75 -3.25 23.23
N LYS A 78 -13.67 -3.78 22.64
CA LYS A 78 -13.68 -4.98 21.80
C LYS A 78 -12.63 -5.98 22.30
N ALA A 79 -12.20 -6.91 21.44
CA ALA A 79 -11.24 -7.96 21.78
C ALA A 79 -9.77 -7.53 21.64
N GLY A 80 -9.48 -6.22 21.53
CA GLY A 80 -8.16 -5.72 21.18
C GLY A 80 -8.09 -5.12 19.78
N PHE A 81 -6.89 -4.66 19.41
CA PHE A 81 -6.53 -4.27 18.06
C PHE A 81 -5.22 -4.95 17.68
N GLU A 82 -5.12 -5.36 16.42
CA GLU A 82 -3.91 -5.90 15.81
C GLU A 82 -3.76 -5.31 14.41
N GLY A 83 -2.58 -4.80 14.09
CA GLY A 83 -2.34 -4.20 12.77
C GLY A 83 -0.97 -3.55 12.64
N ASP A 84 -0.60 -3.24 11.40
CA ASP A 84 0.66 -2.58 11.07
C ASP A 84 0.49 -1.06 11.13
N GLY A 85 1.53 -0.35 11.59
CA GLY A 85 1.56 1.10 11.63
C GLY A 85 2.96 1.67 11.46
N LEU A 86 3.03 2.92 10.98
CA LEU A 86 4.26 3.70 10.97
C LEU A 86 4.26 4.58 12.23
N LEU A 87 5.15 4.28 13.17
CA LEU A 87 5.28 5.04 14.42
C LEU A 87 6.50 5.95 14.39
N ARG A 88 6.58 6.86 15.34
CA ARG A 88 7.62 7.88 15.44
C ARG A 88 8.59 7.56 16.58
N GLN A 89 9.87 7.54 16.24
CA GLN A 89 10.98 7.45 17.21
C GLN A 89 11.31 8.83 17.78
N LYS A 90 12.12 8.87 18.85
CA LYS A 90 12.55 10.12 19.53
C LYS A 90 13.22 11.13 18.60
N ASP A 91 13.99 10.65 17.63
CA ASP A 91 14.68 11.48 16.63
C ASP A 91 13.77 11.96 15.48
N GLY A 92 12.47 11.62 15.53
CA GLY A 92 11.47 11.95 14.53
C GLY A 92 11.38 10.97 13.37
N LYS A 93 12.24 9.94 13.30
CA LYS A 93 12.18 8.95 12.22
C LYS A 93 10.98 8.03 12.35
N GLY A 94 10.48 7.58 11.20
CA GLY A 94 9.42 6.59 11.11
C GLY A 94 9.94 5.16 11.30
N ILE A 95 9.26 4.38 12.13
CA ILE A 95 9.49 2.95 12.32
C ILE A 95 8.22 2.15 12.03
N PHE A 96 8.30 1.22 11.05
CA PHE A 96 7.21 0.30 10.79
C PHE A 96 7.16 -0.77 11.88
N VAL A 97 6.02 -0.88 12.53
CA VAL A 97 5.77 -1.87 13.59
C VAL A 97 4.48 -2.62 13.31
N HIS A 98 4.48 -3.88 13.70
CA HIS A 98 3.27 -4.62 13.97
C HIS A 98 2.87 -4.35 15.42
N LEU A 99 1.67 -3.82 15.61
CA LEU A 99 1.11 -3.36 16.86
C LEU A 99 -0.01 -4.33 17.27
N SER A 100 0.04 -4.81 18.50
CA SER A 100 -1.10 -5.50 19.14
C SER A 100 -1.38 -4.91 20.51
N THR A 101 -2.66 -4.69 20.80
CA THR A 101 -3.12 -4.11 22.06
C THR A 101 -4.32 -4.84 22.62
N ALA A 102 -4.35 -4.98 23.94
CA ALA A 102 -5.44 -5.57 24.70
C ALA A 102 -5.64 -4.81 26.02
N SER A 103 -6.86 -4.83 26.54
CA SER A 103 -7.16 -4.31 27.89
C SER A 103 -7.39 -5.43 28.89
N PHE A 104 -7.15 -5.16 30.17
CA PHE A 104 -7.55 -6.02 31.28
C PHE A 104 -7.96 -5.19 32.49
N LYS A 105 -8.71 -5.81 33.41
CA LYS A 105 -9.15 -5.18 34.65
C LYS A 105 -8.45 -5.80 35.86
N GLU A 106 -8.00 -4.97 36.78
CA GLU A 106 -7.36 -5.37 38.03
C GLU A 106 -7.69 -4.36 39.12
N GLY A 107 -8.10 -4.81 40.30
CA GLY A 107 -8.40 -3.90 41.42
C GLY A 107 -9.54 -2.91 41.17
N GLY A 108 -10.39 -3.15 40.15
CA GLY A 108 -11.43 -2.21 39.70
C GLY A 108 -10.94 -1.16 38.67
N GLU A 109 -9.65 -1.14 38.38
CA GLU A 109 -9.04 -0.28 37.36
C GLU A 109 -8.89 -1.02 36.03
N THR A 110 -8.83 -0.27 34.93
CA THR A 110 -8.61 -0.81 33.58
C THR A 110 -7.23 -0.40 33.09
N PHE A 111 -6.49 -1.36 32.56
CA PHE A 111 -5.15 -1.19 32.02
C PHE A 111 -5.12 -1.59 30.55
N LEU A 112 -4.17 -1.01 29.81
CA LEU A 112 -3.92 -1.35 28.41
C LEU A 112 -2.50 -1.87 28.25
N THR A 113 -2.37 -2.92 27.47
CA THR A 113 -1.09 -3.45 27.02
C THR A 113 -0.89 -3.08 25.56
N PHE A 114 0.33 -2.69 25.23
CA PHE A 114 0.77 -2.47 23.86
C PHE A 114 2.02 -3.30 23.62
N SER A 115 1.99 -4.06 22.54
CA SER A 115 3.15 -4.76 22.01
C SER A 115 3.48 -4.21 20.63
N PHE A 116 4.76 -3.91 20.41
CA PHE A 116 5.26 -3.42 19.13
C PHE A 116 6.41 -4.30 18.68
N GLN A 117 6.26 -4.90 17.51
CA GLN A 117 7.30 -5.69 16.86
C GLN A 117 7.77 -4.93 15.62
N GLU A 118 9.08 -4.71 15.50
CA GLU A 118 9.63 -4.07 14.31
C GLU A 118 9.43 -4.94 13.08
N ILE A 119 8.86 -4.37 12.01
CA ILE A 119 8.64 -5.04 10.72
C ILE A 119 9.32 -4.32 9.57
N GLN A 120 10.26 -3.40 9.84
CA GLN A 120 11.00 -2.66 8.82
C GLN A 120 11.67 -3.58 7.79
N ARG A 121 12.38 -4.61 8.26
CA ARG A 121 13.01 -5.60 7.39
C ARG A 121 11.99 -6.36 6.53
N LEU A 122 10.83 -6.70 7.10
CA LEU A 122 9.77 -7.41 6.39
C LEU A 122 9.20 -6.53 5.28
N LYS A 123 8.84 -5.26 5.58
CA LYS A 123 8.36 -4.29 4.58
C LYS A 123 9.38 -4.05 3.46
N ARG A 124 10.68 -3.98 3.78
CA ARG A 124 11.74 -3.86 2.78
C ARG A 124 11.78 -5.07 1.84
N LEU A 125 11.74 -6.28 2.37
CA LEU A 125 11.73 -7.52 1.58
C LEU A 125 10.47 -7.65 0.72
N GLU A 126 9.31 -7.27 1.24
CA GLU A 126 8.06 -7.23 0.47
C GLU A 126 8.17 -6.27 -0.73
N ARG A 127 8.76 -5.09 -0.52
CA ARG A 127 9.03 -4.13 -1.59
C ARG A 127 10.02 -4.65 -2.61
N GLU A 128 11.15 -5.20 -2.19
CA GLU A 128 12.16 -5.80 -3.08
C GLU A 128 11.55 -6.93 -3.93
N LYS A 129 10.71 -7.78 -3.31
CA LYS A 129 9.98 -8.84 -4.02
C LYS A 129 9.02 -8.28 -5.06
N LEU A 130 8.30 -7.21 -4.75
CA LEU A 130 7.41 -6.54 -5.71
C LEU A 130 8.21 -5.96 -6.88
N GLU A 131 9.32 -5.30 -6.61
CA GLU A 131 10.22 -4.75 -7.64
C GLU A 131 10.80 -5.85 -8.53
N LEU A 132 11.20 -6.99 -7.97
CA LEU A 132 11.67 -8.15 -8.73
C LEU A 132 10.56 -8.76 -9.61
N ARG A 133 9.34 -8.90 -9.07
CA ARG A 133 8.18 -9.36 -9.86
C ARG A 133 7.88 -8.42 -11.02
N HIS A 134 7.91 -7.12 -10.77
CA HIS A 134 7.71 -6.11 -11.80
C HIS A 134 8.80 -6.21 -12.89
N ARG A 135 10.08 -6.33 -12.51
CA ARG A 135 11.19 -6.53 -13.46
C ARG A 135 11.07 -7.82 -14.25
N ALA A 136 10.69 -8.92 -13.61
CA ALA A 136 10.49 -10.21 -14.29
C ALA A 136 9.35 -10.12 -15.30
N SER A 137 8.23 -9.48 -14.93
CA SER A 137 7.12 -9.20 -15.84
C SER A 137 7.58 -8.38 -17.03
N LEU A 138 8.31 -7.29 -16.79
CA LEU A 138 8.86 -6.46 -17.85
C LEU A 138 9.81 -7.26 -18.78
N GLY A 139 10.66 -8.12 -18.21
CA GLY A 139 11.56 -8.98 -18.98
C GLY A 139 10.84 -9.93 -19.92
N MET A 140 9.84 -10.66 -19.41
CA MET A 140 9.00 -11.56 -20.23
C MET A 140 8.27 -10.79 -21.33
N MET A 141 7.76 -9.60 -21.00
CA MET A 141 7.08 -8.75 -21.97
C MET A 141 8.03 -8.26 -23.06
N VAL A 142 9.25 -7.81 -22.72
CA VAL A 142 10.25 -7.37 -23.70
C VAL A 142 10.57 -8.47 -24.70
N GLU A 143 10.66 -9.73 -24.26
CA GLU A 143 10.88 -10.87 -25.15
C GLU A 143 9.69 -11.09 -26.09
N GLU A 144 8.47 -11.16 -25.57
CA GLU A 144 7.25 -11.30 -26.37
C GLU A 144 7.09 -10.14 -27.36
N ILE A 145 7.40 -8.93 -26.90
CA ILE A 145 7.40 -7.72 -27.70
C ILE A 145 8.42 -7.80 -28.82
N ALA A 146 9.64 -8.22 -28.53
CA ALA A 146 10.69 -8.34 -29.54
C ALA A 146 10.26 -9.31 -30.64
N HIS A 147 9.58 -10.41 -30.28
CA HIS A 147 8.98 -11.32 -31.25
C HIS A 147 7.87 -10.65 -32.08
N GLN A 148 6.94 -9.96 -31.42
CA GLN A 148 5.83 -9.28 -32.08
C GLN A 148 6.26 -8.07 -32.93
N VAL A 149 7.39 -7.43 -32.65
CA VAL A 149 8.02 -6.36 -33.44
C VAL A 149 8.77 -6.91 -34.66
N ARG A 150 9.45 -8.06 -34.53
CA ARG A 150 10.13 -8.71 -35.67
C ARG A 150 9.18 -9.04 -36.81
N ASN A 151 7.96 -9.47 -36.49
CA ASN A 151 6.93 -9.86 -37.47
C ASN A 151 6.51 -8.73 -38.44
N PRO A 152 6.03 -7.56 -37.99
CA PRO A 152 5.69 -6.43 -38.85
C PRO A 152 6.93 -5.90 -39.59
N ILE A 153 8.11 -5.89 -38.97
CA ILE A 153 9.36 -5.49 -39.65
C ILE A 153 9.66 -6.43 -40.82
N ALA A 154 9.58 -7.75 -40.62
CA ALA A 154 9.78 -8.74 -41.68
C ALA A 154 8.74 -8.59 -42.80
N SER A 155 7.47 -8.35 -42.45
CA SER A 155 6.40 -8.08 -43.42
C SER A 155 6.66 -6.80 -44.23
N ILE A 156 7.04 -5.71 -43.56
CA ILE A 156 7.38 -4.43 -44.20
C ILE A 156 8.55 -4.63 -45.18
N GLY A 157 9.63 -5.28 -44.73
CA GLY A 157 10.78 -5.57 -45.57
C GLY A 157 10.42 -6.44 -46.78
N GLY A 158 9.59 -7.46 -46.59
CA GLY A 158 9.11 -8.33 -47.66
C GLY A 158 8.25 -7.61 -48.70
N TYR A 159 7.33 -6.74 -48.29
CA TYR A 159 6.53 -5.92 -49.21
C TYR A 159 7.37 -4.84 -49.90
N ALA A 160 8.31 -4.21 -49.20
CA ALA A 160 9.24 -3.26 -49.79
C ALA A 160 10.11 -3.91 -50.87
N GLN A 161 10.63 -5.11 -50.62
CA GLN A 161 11.42 -5.86 -51.61
C GLN A 161 10.59 -6.26 -52.84
N ARG A 162 9.29 -6.56 -52.66
CA ARG A 162 8.37 -6.82 -53.78
C ARG A 162 8.08 -5.55 -54.58
N LEU A 163 7.90 -4.41 -53.90
CA LEU A 163 7.74 -3.11 -54.56
C LEU A 163 8.93 -2.78 -55.45
N MET A 164 10.17 -3.02 -54.99
CA MET A 164 11.37 -2.79 -55.79
C MET A 164 11.44 -3.64 -57.08
N LYS A 165 10.72 -4.76 -57.14
CA LYS A 165 10.67 -5.67 -58.30
C LYS A 165 9.42 -5.49 -59.17
N THR A 166 8.54 -4.56 -58.80
CA THR A 166 7.23 -4.35 -59.45
C THR A 166 7.25 -3.03 -60.24
N SER A 167 6.55 -2.97 -61.37
CA SER A 167 6.42 -1.72 -62.14
C SER A 167 5.60 -0.67 -61.37
N VAL A 168 5.98 0.60 -61.54
CA VAL A 168 5.52 1.74 -60.71
C VAL A 168 4.00 1.93 -60.68
N SER A 169 3.26 1.42 -61.67
CA SER A 169 1.81 1.66 -61.84
C SER A 169 0.95 0.39 -61.83
N SER A 170 1.39 -0.68 -61.17
CA SER A 170 0.56 -1.88 -61.02
C SER A 170 -0.43 -1.77 -59.84
N PRO A 171 -1.62 -2.40 -59.91
CA PRO A 171 -2.54 -2.51 -58.76
C PRO A 171 -1.91 -3.16 -57.52
N LYS A 172 -0.84 -3.96 -57.69
CA LYS A 172 -0.10 -4.59 -56.59
C LYS A 172 0.76 -3.60 -55.81
N THR A 173 1.20 -2.51 -56.47
CA THR A 173 2.00 -1.45 -55.84
C THR A 173 1.21 -0.79 -54.71
N GLU A 174 -0.04 -0.46 -54.98
CA GLU A 174 -0.93 0.14 -53.98
C GLU A 174 -1.26 -0.81 -52.82
N ASP A 175 -1.51 -2.11 -53.11
CA ASP A 175 -1.72 -3.11 -52.04
C ASP A 175 -0.49 -3.24 -51.13
N TYR A 176 0.71 -3.32 -51.70
CA TYR A 176 1.95 -3.43 -50.91
C TYR A 176 2.21 -2.19 -50.06
N LEU A 177 2.00 -0.99 -50.60
CA LEU A 177 2.12 0.25 -49.83
C LEU A 177 1.11 0.31 -48.67
N ASN A 178 -0.15 -0.07 -48.92
CA ASN A 178 -1.18 -0.13 -47.88
C ASN A 178 -0.86 -1.16 -46.79
N ARG A 179 -0.26 -2.31 -47.15
CA ARG A 179 0.20 -3.32 -46.18
C ARG A 179 1.34 -2.79 -45.32
N ILE A 180 2.34 -2.13 -45.91
CA ILE A 180 3.43 -1.47 -45.17
C ILE A 180 2.86 -0.44 -44.19
N LEU A 181 1.96 0.43 -44.65
CA LEU A 181 1.34 1.46 -43.80
C LEU A 181 0.61 0.84 -42.60
N ARG A 182 -0.15 -0.25 -42.80
CA ARG A 182 -0.83 -0.94 -41.70
C ARG A 182 0.14 -1.52 -40.68
N GLU A 183 1.22 -2.17 -41.12
CA GLU A 183 2.22 -2.72 -40.19
C GLU A 183 2.98 -1.64 -39.42
N THR A 184 3.25 -0.48 -40.05
CA THR A 184 3.87 0.67 -39.34
C THR A 184 2.96 1.26 -38.26
N LYS A 185 1.65 1.40 -38.53
CA LYS A 185 0.67 1.83 -37.52
C LYS A 185 0.60 0.85 -36.35
N ARG A 186 0.57 -0.45 -36.65
CA ARG A 186 0.57 -1.51 -35.65
C ARG A 186 1.80 -1.46 -34.75
N LEU A 187 2.99 -1.23 -35.33
CA LEU A 187 4.24 -1.01 -34.59
C LEU A 187 4.15 0.19 -33.64
N ALA A 188 3.61 1.32 -34.11
CA ALA A 188 3.47 2.53 -33.30
C ALA A 188 2.52 2.34 -32.11
N GLU A 189 1.36 1.69 -32.32
CA GLU A 189 0.42 1.35 -31.23
C GLU A 189 1.07 0.43 -30.21
N MET A 190 1.85 -0.55 -30.69
CA MET A 190 2.53 -1.49 -29.82
C MET A 190 3.56 -0.81 -28.92
N ILE A 191 4.39 0.09 -29.46
CA ILE A 191 5.37 0.87 -28.70
C ILE A 191 4.68 1.73 -27.63
N ARG A 192 3.58 2.41 -27.99
CA ARG A 192 2.83 3.25 -27.05
C ARG A 192 2.32 2.46 -25.83
N ARG A 193 1.79 1.25 -26.05
CA ARG A 193 1.35 0.36 -24.94
C ARG A 193 2.50 -0.03 -24.01
N MET A 194 3.73 -0.14 -24.52
CA MET A 194 4.89 -0.41 -23.67
C MET A 194 5.27 0.79 -22.80
N GLU A 195 5.23 1.99 -23.37
CA GLU A 195 5.55 3.23 -22.64
C GLU A 195 4.58 3.47 -21.47
N GLU A 196 3.31 3.09 -21.62
CA GLU A 196 2.30 3.13 -20.56
C GLU A 196 2.63 2.17 -19.39
N LEU A 197 3.27 1.04 -19.65
CA LEU A 197 3.57 0.01 -18.65
C LEU A 197 4.86 0.26 -17.84
N VAL A 198 5.82 1.01 -18.40
CA VAL A 198 7.11 1.31 -17.75
C VAL A 198 6.99 2.45 -16.72
N LYS A 199 5.91 3.24 -16.79
CA LYS A 199 5.65 4.26 -15.77
C LYS A 199 5.14 3.58 -14.51
N ILE A 200 6.00 3.48 -13.50
CA ILE A 200 5.55 3.37 -12.11
C ILE A 200 5.35 4.80 -11.61
N PRO A 201 4.13 5.36 -11.66
CA PRO A 201 3.90 6.65 -11.03
C PRO A 201 4.18 6.52 -9.53
N ARG A 202 4.79 7.57 -8.95
CA ARG A 202 4.82 7.68 -7.50
C ARG A 202 3.38 7.92 -7.03
N PRO A 203 2.91 7.22 -6.00
CA PRO A 203 1.57 7.45 -5.50
C PRO A 203 1.44 8.89 -5.00
N VAL A 204 0.44 9.60 -5.48
CA VAL A 204 0.10 10.96 -5.06
C VAL A 204 -1.25 10.91 -4.40
N PHE A 205 -1.24 10.77 -3.07
CA PHE A 205 -2.48 10.69 -2.30
C PHE A 205 -3.13 12.06 -2.17
N GLN A 206 -4.37 12.16 -2.62
CA GLN A 206 -5.21 13.34 -2.47
C GLN A 206 -6.49 12.98 -1.71
N ARG A 207 -6.97 13.90 -0.89
CA ARG A 207 -8.19 13.70 -0.12
C ARG A 207 -9.40 13.92 -1.03
N GLU A 208 -10.13 12.86 -1.34
CA GLU A 208 -11.31 12.91 -2.21
C GLU A 208 -12.51 12.24 -1.54
N LYS A 209 -13.71 12.62 -1.98
CA LYS A 209 -14.94 11.92 -1.60
C LYS A 209 -14.98 10.59 -2.31
N PHE A 210 -15.29 9.54 -1.57
CA PHE A 210 -15.35 8.18 -2.13
C PHE A 210 -16.35 8.09 -3.29
N LEU A 211 -17.54 8.67 -3.10
CA LEU A 211 -18.64 8.59 -4.06
C LEU A 211 -18.28 9.23 -5.42
N ASP A 212 -17.65 10.41 -5.39
CA ASP A 212 -17.21 11.11 -6.62
C ASP A 212 -16.27 10.25 -7.47
N VAL A 213 -15.39 9.46 -6.83
CA VAL A 213 -14.46 8.57 -7.53
C VAL A 213 -15.19 7.37 -8.13
N VAL A 214 -16.12 6.78 -7.38
CA VAL A 214 -16.95 5.66 -7.85
C VAL A 214 -17.82 6.10 -9.04
N GLU A 215 -18.49 7.25 -8.94
CA GLU A 215 -19.33 7.80 -10.00
C GLU A 215 -18.52 8.11 -11.27
N LYS A 216 -17.37 8.78 -11.16
CA LYS A 216 -16.48 9.04 -12.31
C LYS A 216 -16.05 7.75 -13.00
N THR A 217 -15.70 6.73 -12.21
CA THR A 217 -15.28 5.43 -12.74
C THR A 217 -16.43 4.73 -13.47
N LEU A 218 -17.63 4.72 -12.86
CA LEU A 218 -18.84 4.17 -13.47
C LEU A 218 -19.23 4.91 -14.76
N GLN A 219 -19.07 6.24 -14.80
CA GLN A 219 -19.31 7.01 -16.03
C GLN A 219 -18.37 6.58 -17.15
N SER A 220 -17.07 6.42 -16.87
CA SER A 220 -16.09 5.95 -17.86
C SER A 220 -16.42 4.57 -18.41
N VAL A 221 -16.68 3.60 -17.52
CA VAL A 221 -16.98 2.21 -17.91
C VAL A 221 -18.35 2.09 -18.61
N SER A 222 -19.34 2.83 -18.15
CA SER A 222 -20.69 2.80 -18.74
C SER A 222 -20.73 3.34 -20.16
N GLN A 223 -19.85 4.26 -20.55
CA GLN A 223 -19.76 4.71 -21.95
C GLN A 223 -19.30 3.57 -22.88
N GLU A 224 -18.36 2.74 -22.42
CA GLU A 224 -17.81 1.63 -23.19
C GLU A 224 -18.82 0.46 -23.30
N GLU A 225 -19.47 0.11 -22.19
CA GLU A 225 -20.34 -1.06 -22.07
C GLU A 225 -21.81 -0.79 -22.47
N LYS A 226 -22.23 0.48 -22.66
CA LYS A 226 -23.55 0.82 -23.25
C LYS A 226 -23.75 0.20 -24.63
N SER A 227 -22.66 0.06 -25.39
CA SER A 227 -22.69 -0.61 -26.70
C SER A 227 -23.05 -2.10 -26.63
N ARG A 228 -22.96 -2.71 -25.43
CA ARG A 228 -23.26 -4.13 -25.15
C ARG A 228 -24.54 -4.33 -24.33
N GLY A 229 -25.29 -3.26 -24.07
CA GLY A 229 -26.57 -3.33 -23.36
C GLY A 229 -26.48 -3.56 -21.85
N ILE A 230 -25.31 -3.31 -21.25
CA ILE A 230 -25.10 -3.47 -19.80
C ILE A 230 -25.40 -2.14 -19.09
N SER A 231 -26.13 -2.21 -17.97
CA SER A 231 -26.40 -1.07 -17.09
C SER A 231 -25.83 -1.32 -15.69
N PHE A 232 -25.46 -0.23 -15.00
CA PHE A 232 -24.91 -0.26 -13.66
C PHE A 232 -25.87 0.46 -12.71
N ASN A 233 -26.10 -0.11 -11.53
CA ASN A 233 -26.82 0.54 -10.44
C ASN A 233 -25.91 0.58 -9.21
N LEU A 234 -25.80 1.73 -8.56
CA LEU A 234 -25.00 1.92 -7.36
C LEU A 234 -25.94 1.96 -6.16
N GLU A 235 -25.78 1.03 -5.23
CA GLU A 235 -26.52 1.01 -3.96
C GLU A 235 -25.59 1.42 -2.82
N GLU A 236 -25.90 2.54 -2.17
CA GLU A 236 -25.16 3.02 -1.01
C GLU A 236 -25.57 2.21 0.23
N GLY A 237 -24.62 1.42 0.75
CA GLY A 237 -24.81 0.64 1.98
C GLY A 237 -24.63 1.48 3.25
N SER A 238 -23.80 1.01 4.19
CA SER A 238 -23.52 1.72 5.45
C SER A 238 -22.68 3.00 5.32
N LEU A 239 -22.17 3.29 4.12
CA LEU A 239 -21.35 4.46 3.82
C LEU A 239 -22.27 5.64 3.47
N LYS A 240 -22.27 6.71 4.27
CA LYS A 240 -23.21 7.84 4.13
C LYS A 240 -22.85 8.87 3.04
N GLY A 241 -22.04 8.51 2.05
CA GLY A 241 -21.65 9.41 0.95
C GLY A 241 -20.75 10.62 1.30
N GLU A 242 -20.57 10.95 2.60
CA GLU A 242 -19.76 12.09 3.05
C GLU A 242 -18.31 11.72 3.44
N GLU A 243 -17.93 10.46 3.28
CA GLU A 243 -16.63 9.97 3.71
C GLU A 243 -15.52 10.34 2.73
N TYR A 244 -14.42 10.85 3.29
CA TYR A 244 -13.24 11.24 2.54
C TYR A 244 -12.13 10.23 2.75
N PHE A 245 -11.51 9.81 1.66
CA PHE A 245 -10.36 8.92 1.66
C PHE A 245 -9.17 9.61 0.99
N TYR A 246 -7.98 9.20 1.39
CA TYR A 246 -6.77 9.52 0.65
C TYR A 246 -6.65 8.53 -0.51
N ILE A 247 -6.86 9.02 -1.73
CA ILE A 247 -6.87 8.21 -2.95
C ILE A 247 -5.64 8.57 -3.76
N ASP A 248 -4.95 7.55 -4.29
CA ASP A 248 -3.81 7.74 -5.16
C ASP A 248 -4.24 8.25 -6.55
N ARG A 249 -3.85 9.49 -6.86
CA ARG A 249 -4.05 10.16 -8.15
C ARG A 249 -2.85 10.06 -9.09
N GLY A 250 -1.78 9.37 -8.70
CA GLY A 250 -0.60 9.17 -9.54
C GLY A 250 -0.88 8.25 -10.75
N LEU A 251 -1.97 7.47 -10.72
CA LEU A 251 -2.31 6.45 -11.72
C LEU A 251 -3.27 6.93 -12.83
N VAL A 252 -3.51 8.23 -12.98
CA VAL A 252 -4.36 8.80 -14.05
C VAL A 252 -3.55 9.25 -15.26
#